data_AF-A0A7W4IKH9-F1
#
_entry.id   AF-A0A7W4IKH9-F1
#
_cell.length_a   1.000
_cell.length_b   1.000
_cell.length_c   1.000
_cell.angle_alpha   90.00
_cell.angle_beta   90.00
_cell.angle_gamma   90.00
#
_symmetry.space_group_name_H-M   'P 1'
#
loop_
_entity.id
_entity.type
_entity.pdbx_description
1 polymer ?
#
loop_
_entity_poly.entity_id
_entity_poly.type
_entity_poly.pdbx_seq_one_letter_code
_entity_poly.pdbx_strand_id
1 'polypeptide(L)'
;MMMTAQEFAVLRERFLAHPRAASIMRRWPGGEAQAVWVAVECENIEITARGLVVGGDVVDGDWDLDGRFLLFDIDDDSAGAFYAVNGWCGSVKEIARLDPDGAGHGPTPFMRDGGMNMDSEQTRREMDALFPGLEQNEALQAAFEAHPGSVAFLELQPELGRTIPWVLVGCDVNGRQITGLVVDGIVVRHGWDLREEFVLFSVDIGPTGRFVTIPGGEATVSVIGTSPSAVGFGERPDASALLREMVEASAAWASNAELVRSWHACAVLHRLPSYPDCFAEFHRDCEVTRGLVIGGHLDRDGQWDFTQEVQVILRSGETVMLDPTQADNMEILHGHDVVMPPRRG
;
A
#
# COMPACT_ATOMS: atom_id res chain seq x y z
N MET A 1 13.31 26.38 -9.86
CA MET A 1 13.95 27.72 -9.63
C MET A 1 13.83 28.05 -8.14
N MET A 2 14.87 28.56 -7.46
CA MET A 2 14.78 28.85 -6.01
C MET A 2 13.72 29.92 -5.72
N MET A 3 12.88 29.72 -4.70
CA MET A 3 11.90 30.71 -4.26
C MET A 3 12.57 31.72 -3.31
N THR A 4 12.27 33.00 -3.48
CA THR A 4 12.80 34.05 -2.60
C THR A 4 12.06 34.07 -1.26
N ALA A 5 12.71 34.57 -0.21
CA ALA A 5 12.08 34.71 1.11
C ALA A 5 10.82 35.59 1.09
N GLN A 6 10.76 36.58 0.19
CA GLN A 6 9.60 37.45 0.03
C GLN A 6 8.43 36.70 -0.65
N GLU A 7 8.69 35.92 -1.69
CA GLU A 7 7.67 35.07 -2.34
C GLU A 7 7.13 34.02 -1.36
N PHE A 8 8.02 33.40 -0.58
CA PHE A 8 7.66 32.43 0.44
C PHE A 8 6.76 33.03 1.54
N ALA A 9 7.09 34.24 2.02
CA ALA A 9 6.26 34.94 3.01
C ALA A 9 4.87 35.27 2.46
N VAL A 10 4.77 35.75 1.22
CA VAL A 10 3.49 36.03 0.55
C VAL A 10 2.66 34.76 0.40
N LEU A 11 3.27 33.64 0.02
CA LEU A 11 2.59 32.35 -0.11
C LEU A 11 2.02 31.87 1.22
N ARG A 12 2.80 31.97 2.30
CA ARG A 12 2.35 31.64 3.66
C ARG A 12 1.19 32.53 4.09
N GLU A 13 1.30 33.85 3.89
CA GLU A 13 0.23 34.79 4.24
C GLU A 13 -1.06 34.52 3.45
N ARG A 14 -0.95 34.19 2.17
CA ARG A 14 -2.07 33.78 1.32
C ARG A 14 -2.75 32.52 1.85
N PHE A 15 -1.97 31.50 2.22
CA PHE A 15 -2.52 30.30 2.84
C PHE A 15 -3.23 30.65 4.16
N LEU A 16 -2.60 31.38 5.08
CA LEU A 16 -3.20 31.73 6.36
C LEU A 16 -4.49 32.57 6.23
N ALA A 17 -4.61 33.36 5.15
CA ALA A 17 -5.83 34.10 4.83
C ALA A 17 -6.94 33.22 4.23
N HIS A 18 -6.64 32.00 3.79
CA HIS A 18 -7.60 31.11 3.14
C HIS A 18 -8.64 30.55 4.15
N PRO A 19 -9.95 30.50 3.83
CA PRO A 19 -10.99 30.04 4.76
C PRO A 19 -10.78 28.63 5.33
N ARG A 20 -10.09 27.75 4.59
CA ARG A 20 -9.78 26.37 5.02
C ARG A 20 -8.55 26.28 5.93
N ALA A 21 -7.70 27.29 6.00
CA ALA A 21 -6.42 27.24 6.71
C ALA A 21 -6.62 26.93 8.19
N ALA A 22 -7.53 27.62 8.88
CA ALA A 22 -7.81 27.36 10.29
C ALA A 22 -8.29 25.92 10.60
N SER A 23 -8.86 25.21 9.62
CA SER A 23 -9.23 23.80 9.78
C SER A 23 -8.05 22.86 9.52
N ILE A 24 -7.16 23.22 8.60
CA ILE A 24 -5.96 22.44 8.25
C ILE A 24 -4.92 22.57 9.36
N MET A 25 -4.64 23.81 9.79
CA MET A 25 -3.73 24.15 10.89
C MET A 25 -4.08 23.47 12.22
N ARG A 26 -5.37 23.19 12.46
CA ARG A 26 -5.83 22.48 13.67
C ARG A 26 -5.36 21.04 13.73
N ARG A 27 -5.01 20.44 12.59
CA ARG A 27 -4.51 19.06 12.49
C ARG A 27 -2.98 19.00 12.56
N TRP A 28 -2.32 20.14 12.64
CA TRP A 28 -0.87 20.22 12.64
C TRP A 28 -0.31 19.90 14.03
N PRO A 29 0.69 18.99 14.16
CA PRO A 29 1.33 18.73 15.44
C PRO A 29 2.00 20.01 15.95
N GLY A 30 1.61 20.51 17.13
CA GLY A 30 2.24 21.70 17.74
C GLY A 30 1.67 23.07 17.34
N GLY A 31 0.75 23.13 16.37
CA GLY A 31 0.12 24.37 15.91
C GLY A 31 1.06 25.31 15.11
N GLU A 32 0.58 26.51 14.77
CA GLU A 32 1.32 27.45 13.88
C GLU A 32 2.73 27.80 14.38
N ALA A 33 2.94 27.91 15.69
CA ALA A 33 4.21 28.34 16.27
C ALA A 33 5.31 27.27 16.18
N GLN A 34 4.95 26.01 15.90
CA GLN A 34 5.89 24.89 15.76
C GLN A 34 5.91 24.33 14.34
N ALA A 35 5.23 25.00 13.41
CA ALA A 35 5.09 24.56 12.04
C ALA A 35 6.40 24.72 11.25
N VAL A 36 6.89 23.61 10.70
CA VAL A 36 7.87 23.62 9.61
C VAL A 36 7.13 23.95 8.32
N TRP A 37 7.47 25.08 7.72
CA TRP A 37 6.90 25.48 6.44
C TRP A 37 7.84 25.08 5.32
N VAL A 38 7.35 24.30 4.36
CA VAL A 38 8.14 23.85 3.21
C VAL A 38 7.39 24.21 1.94
N ALA A 39 8.09 24.89 1.02
CA ALA A 39 7.60 25.12 -0.32
C ALA A 39 8.29 24.14 -1.27
N VAL A 40 7.48 23.49 -2.10
CA VAL A 40 7.94 22.48 -3.05
C VAL A 40 7.51 22.85 -4.46
N GLU A 41 8.33 22.43 -5.42
CA GLU A 41 7.99 22.31 -6.82
C GLU A 41 7.69 20.83 -7.07
N CYS A 42 6.43 20.54 -7.38
CA CYS A 42 5.98 19.20 -7.71
C CYS A 42 5.80 19.12 -9.22
N GLU A 43 6.51 18.17 -9.83
CA GLU A 43 6.24 17.73 -11.19
C GLU A 43 5.77 16.28 -11.08
N ASN A 44 4.47 16.14 -10.86
CA ASN A 44 3.77 14.87 -10.91
C ASN A 44 3.04 14.78 -12.26
N ILE A 45 2.63 13.58 -12.62
CA ILE A 45 1.93 13.25 -13.85
C ILE A 45 0.60 14.02 -13.99
N GLU A 46 -0.03 14.37 -12.87
CA GLU A 46 -1.31 15.11 -12.84
C GLU A 46 -1.13 16.63 -12.70
N ILE A 47 -0.01 17.10 -12.16
CA ILE A 47 0.15 18.49 -11.71
C ILE A 47 1.62 18.91 -11.82
N THR A 48 1.86 20.00 -12.55
CA THR A 48 3.05 20.83 -12.37
C THR A 48 2.65 22.03 -11.52
N ALA A 49 2.93 21.98 -10.22
CA ALA A 49 2.55 23.02 -9.28
C ALA A 49 3.71 23.40 -8.38
N ARG A 50 3.74 24.68 -8.00
CA ARG A 50 4.67 25.20 -6.98
C ARG A 50 3.82 25.66 -5.81
N GLY A 51 4.10 25.17 -4.62
CA GLY A 51 3.17 25.42 -3.52
C GLY A 51 3.74 25.16 -2.15
N LEU A 52 2.93 25.46 -1.15
CA LEU A 52 3.23 25.27 0.26
C LEU A 52 2.69 23.94 0.74
N VAL A 53 3.52 23.13 1.38
CA VAL A 53 3.06 21.91 2.06
C VAL A 53 2.33 22.33 3.33
N VAL A 54 1.05 21.96 3.42
CA VAL A 54 0.14 22.43 4.47
C VAL A 54 -0.55 21.28 5.21
N GLY A 55 -0.29 20.04 4.83
CA GLY A 55 -0.84 18.84 5.47
C GLY A 55 -0.10 17.59 4.99
N GLY A 56 -0.14 16.50 5.76
CA GLY A 56 0.59 15.27 5.46
C GLY A 56 1.09 14.59 6.73
N ASP A 57 1.87 13.53 6.55
CA ASP A 57 2.55 12.88 7.66
C ASP A 57 3.85 13.62 8.00
N VAL A 58 4.19 13.63 9.29
CA VAL A 58 5.42 14.26 9.80
C VAL A 58 6.29 13.16 10.40
N VAL A 59 7.51 13.00 9.89
CA VAL A 59 8.48 12.01 10.33
C VAL A 59 9.70 12.76 10.86
N ASP A 60 10.13 12.42 12.08
CA ASP A 60 11.27 13.06 12.75
C ASP A 60 11.21 14.60 12.83
N GLY A 61 9.99 15.15 12.86
CA GLY A 61 9.75 16.59 12.95
C GLY A 61 9.75 17.32 11.60
N ASP A 62 9.80 16.60 10.47
CA ASP A 62 9.73 17.15 9.12
C ASP A 62 8.61 16.52 8.30
N TRP A 63 8.19 17.17 7.23
CA TRP A 63 7.19 16.61 6.32
C TRP A 63 7.74 15.39 5.58
N ASP A 64 6.96 14.31 5.57
CA ASP A 64 7.20 13.20 4.67
C ASP A 64 6.78 13.60 3.25
N LEU A 65 7.73 14.19 2.52
CA LEU A 65 7.55 14.62 1.12
C LEU A 65 7.55 13.44 0.14
N ASP A 66 7.98 12.26 0.59
CA ASP A 66 7.87 11.05 -0.20
C ASP A 66 6.44 10.50 -0.04
N GLY A 67 5.86 10.55 1.16
CA GLY A 67 4.48 10.14 1.44
C GLY A 67 3.38 11.03 0.84
N ARG A 68 2.19 10.95 1.45
CA ARG A 68 1.02 11.75 1.05
C ARG A 68 1.04 13.10 1.75
N PHE A 69 0.96 14.18 0.97
CA PHE A 69 0.86 15.52 1.51
C PHE A 69 -0.15 16.40 0.75
N LEU A 70 -0.55 17.50 1.37
CA LEU A 70 -1.47 18.49 0.83
C LEU A 70 -0.67 19.72 0.43
N LEU A 71 -0.73 20.07 -0.86
CA LEU A 71 -0.08 21.23 -1.44
C LEU A 71 -1.07 22.38 -1.64
N PHE A 72 -0.69 23.58 -1.21
CA PHE A 72 -1.39 24.84 -1.52
C PHE A 72 -0.65 25.58 -2.64
N ASP A 73 -1.25 25.65 -3.82
CA ASP A 73 -0.61 26.14 -5.05
C ASP A 73 -0.51 27.67 -5.13
N ILE A 74 0.64 28.15 -5.61
CA ILE A 74 0.98 29.56 -5.78
C ILE A 74 0.45 30.16 -7.07
N ASP A 75 0.29 29.34 -8.11
CA ASP A 75 0.06 29.78 -9.49
C ASP A 75 -1.44 29.83 -9.86
N ASP A 76 -2.33 29.41 -8.96
CA ASP A 76 -3.77 29.52 -9.15
C ASP A 76 -4.29 30.91 -8.73
N ASP A 77 -4.71 31.70 -9.73
CA ASP A 77 -5.32 33.02 -9.57
C ASP A 77 -6.62 33.01 -8.75
N SER A 78 -7.22 31.83 -8.50
CA SER A 78 -8.47 31.65 -7.76
C SER A 78 -8.25 31.33 -6.27
N ALA A 79 -7.86 32.33 -5.47
CA ALA A 79 -7.73 32.23 -4.00
C ALA A 79 -6.82 31.11 -3.44
N GLY A 80 -6.11 30.38 -4.30
CA GLY A 80 -5.25 29.23 -4.00
C GLY A 80 -6.00 27.90 -4.04
N ALA A 81 -5.51 26.97 -4.87
CA ALA A 81 -6.01 25.60 -4.95
C ALA A 81 -5.27 24.66 -4.00
N PHE A 82 -5.94 23.58 -3.61
CA PHE A 82 -5.38 22.52 -2.77
C PHE A 82 -5.29 21.24 -3.57
N TYR A 83 -4.11 20.64 -3.60
CA TYR A 83 -3.85 19.38 -4.29
C TYR A 83 -3.37 18.34 -3.30
N ALA A 84 -3.99 17.16 -3.33
CA ALA A 84 -3.40 16.00 -2.68
C ALA A 84 -2.26 15.51 -3.58
N VAL A 85 -1.04 15.52 -3.05
CA VAL A 85 0.16 15.07 -3.75
C VAL A 85 0.62 13.76 -3.11
N ASN A 86 0.97 12.81 -3.97
CA ASN A 86 1.68 11.61 -3.56
C ASN A 86 3.12 11.76 -4.04
N GLY A 87 4.06 11.91 -3.10
CA GLY A 87 5.47 12.19 -3.40
C GLY A 87 6.14 11.09 -4.22
N TRP A 88 5.62 9.86 -4.16
CA TRP A 88 6.13 8.72 -4.93
C TRP A 88 5.77 8.78 -6.42
N CYS A 89 4.76 9.57 -6.80
CA CYS A 89 4.38 9.74 -8.20
C CYS A 89 5.04 11.02 -8.72
N GLY A 90 6.13 10.89 -9.48
CA GLY A 90 6.82 12.03 -10.08
C GLY A 90 7.97 12.59 -9.24
N SER A 91 8.26 13.88 -9.40
CA SER A 91 9.36 14.54 -8.68
C SER A 91 8.83 15.62 -7.75
N VAL A 92 9.28 15.57 -6.49
CA VAL A 92 9.05 16.61 -5.49
C VAL A 92 10.39 17.24 -5.16
N LYS A 93 10.49 18.55 -5.33
CA LYS A 93 11.71 19.30 -5.05
C LYS A 93 11.42 20.40 -4.04
N GLU A 94 12.09 20.38 -2.90
CA GLU A 94 12.10 21.51 -1.98
C GLU A 94 12.73 22.74 -2.65
N ILE A 95 12.04 23.87 -2.60
CA ILE A 95 12.47 25.14 -3.21
C ILE A 95 12.60 26.28 -2.19
N ALA A 96 12.05 26.11 -0.98
CA ALA A 96 12.29 26.97 0.19
C ALA A 96 11.73 26.33 1.48
N ARG A 97 12.30 26.70 2.63
CA ARG A 97 11.90 26.22 3.97
C ARG A 97 11.98 27.33 5.02
N LEU A 98 11.12 27.25 6.02
CA LEU A 98 11.16 28.05 7.23
C LEU A 98 10.90 27.16 8.46
N ASP A 99 11.94 27.00 9.26
CA ASP A 99 11.88 26.27 10.52
C ASP A 99 11.27 27.12 11.65
N PRO A 100 10.63 26.48 12.65
CA PRO A 100 9.96 27.16 13.75
C PRO A 100 10.86 28.09 14.58
N ASP A 101 12.18 27.90 14.56
CA ASP A 101 13.16 28.72 15.28
C ASP A 101 13.62 29.99 14.53
N GLY A 102 13.03 30.30 13.36
CA GLY A 102 13.24 31.57 12.65
C GLY A 102 14.63 31.77 12.06
N ALA A 103 15.54 30.81 12.18
CA ALA A 103 16.82 30.81 11.52
C ALA A 103 16.65 30.29 10.10
N GLY A 104 16.25 31.16 9.16
CA GLY A 104 16.22 30.84 7.74
C GLY A 104 17.57 30.32 7.26
N HIS A 105 17.72 29.01 7.23
CA HIS A 105 18.88 28.36 6.61
C HIS A 105 18.57 28.32 5.12
N GLY A 106 19.39 29.05 4.35
CA GLY A 106 19.36 28.93 2.90
C GLY A 106 19.50 27.46 2.48
N PRO A 107 18.92 27.09 1.33
CA PRO A 107 18.78 25.70 0.93
C PRO A 107 20.14 25.01 0.84
N THR A 108 20.31 23.93 1.60
CA THR A 108 21.40 22.97 1.41
C THR A 108 21.20 22.28 0.06
N PRO A 109 22.15 22.37 -0.87
CA PRO A 109 22.00 21.75 -2.18
C PRO A 109 22.22 20.25 -2.04
N PHE A 110 21.14 19.48 -1.85
CA PHE A 110 21.14 18.07 -2.21
C PHE A 110 20.99 17.96 -3.73
N MET A 111 22.11 18.11 -4.44
CA MET A 111 22.25 17.42 -5.73
C MET A 111 22.40 15.93 -5.41
N ARG A 112 21.30 15.18 -5.47
CA ARG A 112 21.39 13.75 -5.78
C ARG A 112 21.46 13.65 -7.30
N ASP A 113 22.66 13.37 -7.80
CA ASP A 113 22.86 12.84 -9.14
C ASP A 113 21.99 11.58 -9.26
N GLY A 114 20.87 11.71 -9.97
CA GLY A 114 19.90 10.65 -10.23
C GLY A 114 20.44 9.64 -11.23
N GLY A 115 21.45 8.87 -10.83
CA GLY A 115 21.58 7.49 -11.25
C GLY A 115 20.64 6.67 -10.38
N MET A 116 19.71 5.92 -10.99
CA MET A 116 18.86 4.96 -10.31
C MET A 116 19.73 3.96 -9.53
N ASN A 117 19.92 4.23 -8.25
CA ASN A 117 20.26 3.24 -7.24
C ASN A 117 19.30 3.53 -6.09
N MET A 118 18.13 2.88 -6.12
CA MET A 118 17.30 2.76 -4.92
C MET A 118 18.19 2.20 -3.82
N ASP A 119 18.31 2.93 -2.71
CA ASP A 119 19.02 2.45 -1.55
C ASP A 119 18.32 1.19 -1.04
N SER A 120 19.08 0.13 -0.75
CA SER A 120 18.55 -1.17 -0.33
C SER A 120 17.59 -1.10 0.87
N GLU A 121 17.77 -0.10 1.75
CA GLU A 121 16.83 0.17 2.84
C GLU A 121 15.52 0.77 2.37
N GLN A 122 15.54 1.63 1.37
CA GLN A 122 14.34 2.23 0.79
C GLN A 122 13.52 1.16 0.08
N THR A 123 14.15 0.33 -0.76
CA THR A 123 13.48 -0.82 -1.37
C THR A 123 12.86 -1.74 -0.32
N ARG A 124 13.57 -2.00 0.79
CA ARG A 124 13.08 -2.84 1.87
C ARG A 124 11.86 -2.23 2.58
N ARG A 125 11.88 -0.92 2.86
CA ARG A 125 10.74 -0.21 3.46
C ARG A 125 9.54 -0.17 2.51
N GLU A 126 9.78 0.06 1.23
CA GLU A 126 8.75 0.03 0.20
C GLU A 126 8.14 -1.38 0.07
N MET A 127 8.99 -2.42 0.09
CA MET A 127 8.53 -3.81 0.09
C MET A 127 7.71 -4.16 1.33
N ASP A 128 8.09 -3.71 2.52
CA ASP A 128 7.31 -3.98 3.75
C ASP A 128 5.99 -3.16 3.79
N ALA A 129 5.97 -1.94 3.25
CA ALA A 129 4.74 -1.16 3.14
C ALA A 129 3.73 -1.80 2.16
N LEU A 130 4.23 -2.45 1.12
CA LEU A 130 3.41 -2.98 0.02
C LEU A 130 3.08 -4.47 0.20
N PHE A 131 3.97 -5.23 0.83
CA PHE A 131 3.81 -6.63 1.21
C PHE A 131 4.14 -6.80 2.71
N PRO A 132 3.26 -6.36 3.62
CA PRO A 132 3.55 -6.38 5.05
C PRO A 132 3.91 -7.78 5.55
N GLY A 133 5.04 -7.88 6.24
CA GLY A 133 5.49 -9.14 6.82
C GLY A 133 5.99 -10.18 5.80
N LEU A 134 6.27 -9.80 4.55
CA LEU A 134 6.82 -10.70 3.52
C LEU A 134 8.12 -11.39 3.97
N GLU A 135 9.13 -10.62 4.41
CA GLU A 135 10.41 -11.20 4.86
C GLU A 135 10.20 -12.19 6.01
N GLN A 136 9.28 -11.87 6.92
CA GLN A 136 8.94 -12.73 8.03
C GLN A 136 8.19 -13.98 7.57
N ASN A 137 7.30 -13.85 6.58
CA ASN A 137 6.56 -14.95 5.99
C ASN A 137 7.53 -15.92 5.29
N GLU A 138 8.43 -15.43 4.44
CA GLU A 138 9.46 -16.23 3.76
C GLU A 138 10.40 -16.93 4.76
N ALA A 139 10.84 -16.22 5.81
CA ALA A 139 11.68 -16.81 6.85
C ALA A 139 10.95 -17.92 7.62
N LEU A 140 9.66 -17.73 7.92
CA LEU A 140 8.84 -18.73 8.58
C LEU A 140 8.52 -19.92 7.67
N GLN A 141 8.34 -19.72 6.36
CA GLN A 141 8.15 -20.79 5.38
C GLN A 141 9.41 -21.68 5.35
N ALA A 142 10.59 -21.09 5.21
CA ALA A 142 11.85 -21.82 5.24
C ALA A 142 12.06 -22.58 6.56
N ALA A 143 11.69 -21.97 7.69
CA ALA A 143 11.74 -22.61 9.00
C ALA A 143 10.71 -23.76 9.14
N PHE A 144 9.51 -23.60 8.58
CA PHE A 144 8.48 -24.64 8.55
C PHE A 144 8.94 -25.83 7.72
N GLU A 145 9.41 -25.61 6.49
CA GLU A 145 9.89 -26.67 5.60
C GLU A 145 11.05 -27.46 6.22
N ALA A 146 11.95 -26.77 6.93
CA ALA A 146 13.05 -27.41 7.66
C ALA A 146 12.61 -28.16 8.94
N HIS A 147 11.40 -27.92 9.45
CA HIS A 147 10.94 -28.51 10.70
C HIS A 147 10.47 -29.97 10.49
N PRO A 148 10.95 -30.97 11.27
CA PRO A 148 10.59 -32.38 11.04
C PRO A 148 9.10 -32.70 11.07
N GLY A 149 8.31 -31.91 11.81
CA GLY A 149 6.86 -32.07 11.91
C GLY A 149 6.05 -31.49 10.74
N SER A 150 6.67 -30.74 9.82
CA SER A 150 5.95 -30.11 8.69
C SER A 150 5.36 -31.13 7.72
N VAL A 151 5.99 -32.30 7.59
CA VAL A 151 5.55 -33.39 6.72
C VAL A 151 4.10 -33.78 7.00
N ALA A 152 3.70 -33.90 8.27
CA ALA A 152 2.34 -34.26 8.63
C ALA A 152 1.31 -33.20 8.17
N PHE A 153 1.67 -31.92 8.23
CA PHE A 153 0.81 -30.82 7.79
C PHE A 153 0.74 -30.73 6.26
N LEU A 154 1.86 -30.93 5.56
CA LEU A 154 1.88 -31.01 4.10
C LEU A 154 1.12 -32.22 3.56
N GLU A 155 1.06 -33.33 4.31
CA GLU A 155 0.22 -34.49 3.98
C GLU A 155 -1.27 -34.22 4.18
N LEU A 156 -1.63 -33.47 5.24
CA LEU A 156 -3.02 -33.06 5.52
C LEU A 156 -3.50 -31.96 4.57
N GLN A 157 -2.61 -31.04 4.21
CA GLN A 157 -2.86 -29.86 3.40
C GLN A 157 -1.90 -29.84 2.19
N PRO A 158 -2.04 -30.79 1.24
CA PRO A 158 -1.12 -30.92 0.10
C PRO A 158 -1.15 -29.73 -0.87
N GLU A 159 -2.16 -28.87 -0.70
CA GLU A 159 -2.37 -27.66 -1.48
C GLU A 159 -1.83 -26.39 -0.79
N LEU A 160 -1.29 -26.50 0.43
CA LEU A 160 -0.61 -25.42 1.15
C LEU A 160 0.63 -24.93 0.39
N GLY A 161 0.72 -23.63 0.15
CA GLY A 161 1.76 -23.05 -0.70
C GLY A 161 1.62 -23.41 -2.18
N ARG A 162 0.44 -23.93 -2.60
CA ARG A 162 0.04 -24.17 -4.00
C ARG A 162 -1.25 -23.42 -4.33
N THR A 163 -2.41 -23.98 -4.02
CA THR A 163 -3.71 -23.30 -4.19
C THR A 163 -4.22 -22.68 -2.89
N ILE A 164 -3.62 -22.99 -1.74
CA ILE A 164 -3.88 -22.36 -0.44
C ILE A 164 -2.69 -21.44 -0.11
N PRO A 165 -2.89 -20.12 0.04
CA PRO A 165 -1.80 -19.17 0.29
C PRO A 165 -1.21 -19.31 1.70
N TRP A 166 0.04 -18.88 1.86
CA TRP A 166 0.64 -18.73 3.19
C TRP A 166 0.09 -17.48 3.86
N VAL A 167 -0.52 -17.63 5.02
CA VAL A 167 -1.08 -16.51 5.78
C VAL A 167 -0.27 -16.30 7.05
N LEU A 168 0.34 -15.12 7.18
CA LEU A 168 1.01 -14.65 8.38
C LEU A 168 -0.03 -13.95 9.26
N VAL A 169 -0.19 -14.45 10.48
CA VAL A 169 -1.14 -13.88 11.44
C VAL A 169 -0.45 -13.56 12.76
N GLY A 170 -0.92 -12.49 13.40
CA GLY A 170 -0.70 -12.20 14.80
C GLY A 170 -1.89 -12.68 15.62
N CYS A 171 -1.65 -13.44 16.68
CA CYS A 171 -2.65 -13.94 17.60
C CYS A 171 -2.36 -13.45 19.01
N ASP A 172 -3.34 -12.86 19.68
CA ASP A 172 -3.29 -12.71 21.15
C ASP A 172 -3.92 -13.95 21.80
N VAL A 173 -3.08 -14.74 22.47
CA VAL A 173 -3.50 -15.91 23.24
C VAL A 173 -3.16 -15.67 24.71
N ASN A 174 -4.19 -15.47 25.53
CA ASN A 174 -4.06 -15.24 26.97
C ASN A 174 -3.15 -14.04 27.34
N GLY A 175 -3.20 -12.95 26.55
CA GLY A 175 -2.40 -11.74 26.78
C GLY A 175 -0.96 -11.83 26.27
N ARG A 176 -0.64 -12.88 25.50
CA ARG A 176 0.64 -13.03 24.82
C ARG A 176 0.41 -12.98 23.32
N GLN A 177 1.05 -12.01 22.68
CA GLN A 177 1.08 -11.90 21.23
C GLN A 177 2.05 -12.94 20.65
N ILE A 178 1.57 -13.70 19.67
CA ILE A 178 2.32 -14.72 18.94
C ILE A 178 2.12 -14.44 17.45
N THR A 179 3.20 -14.41 16.69
CA THR A 179 3.14 -14.28 15.23
C THR A 179 3.55 -15.60 14.57
N GLY A 180 2.84 -16.02 13.52
CA GLY A 180 3.17 -17.26 12.83
C GLY A 180 2.41 -17.50 11.52
N LEU A 181 2.74 -18.60 10.86
CA LEU A 181 2.08 -19.05 9.63
C LEU A 181 0.94 -20.00 9.96
N VAL A 182 -0.21 -19.82 9.31
CA VAL A 182 -1.29 -20.80 9.37
C VAL A 182 -0.94 -21.98 8.47
N VAL A 183 -0.93 -23.18 9.05
CA VAL A 183 -0.48 -24.41 8.38
C VAL A 183 -1.54 -25.52 8.36
N ASP A 184 -2.63 -25.34 9.10
CA ASP A 184 -3.79 -26.25 9.12
C ASP A 184 -5.02 -25.52 9.64
N GLY A 185 -6.21 -26.01 9.29
CA GLY A 185 -7.49 -25.41 9.63
C GLY A 185 -8.54 -25.62 8.54
N ILE A 186 -9.65 -24.89 8.64
CA ILE A 186 -10.72 -24.93 7.63
C ILE A 186 -10.33 -24.03 6.46
N VAL A 187 -10.19 -24.63 5.29
CA VAL A 187 -9.90 -23.91 4.04
C VAL A 187 -11.18 -23.33 3.47
N VAL A 188 -11.15 -22.04 3.16
CA VAL A 188 -12.18 -21.33 2.40
C VAL A 188 -11.61 -20.88 1.06
N ARG A 189 -12.46 -20.35 0.19
CA ARG A 189 -12.16 -20.08 -1.23
C ARG A 189 -10.90 -19.23 -1.49
N HIS A 190 -10.39 -18.52 -0.48
CA HIS A 190 -9.24 -17.62 -0.57
C HIS A 190 -8.23 -17.77 0.58
N GLY A 191 -8.19 -18.93 1.27
CA GLY A 191 -7.26 -19.16 2.38
C GLY A 191 -7.91 -19.88 3.55
N TRP A 192 -7.74 -19.35 4.75
CA TRP A 192 -8.16 -20.00 6.00
C TRP A 192 -9.36 -19.30 6.64
N ASP A 193 -10.30 -20.07 7.20
CA ASP A 193 -11.33 -19.53 8.10
C ASP A 193 -10.75 -19.35 9.51
N LEU A 194 -10.21 -18.15 9.78
CA LEU A 194 -9.56 -17.82 11.04
C LEU A 194 -10.53 -17.66 12.23
N ARG A 195 -11.84 -17.82 12.01
CA ARG A 195 -12.85 -17.80 13.09
C ARG A 195 -13.00 -19.18 13.74
N GLU A 196 -12.70 -20.21 12.97
CA GLU A 196 -12.72 -21.61 13.38
C GLU A 196 -11.35 -22.00 13.96
N GLU A 197 -11.22 -23.24 14.43
CA GLU A 197 -9.92 -23.74 14.90
C GLU A 197 -8.90 -23.81 13.75
N PHE A 198 -7.66 -23.39 14.02
CA PHE A 198 -6.54 -23.49 13.09
C PHE A 198 -5.22 -23.77 13.82
N VAL A 199 -4.19 -24.18 13.08
CA VAL A 199 -2.84 -24.43 13.61
C VAL A 199 -1.87 -23.40 13.08
N LEU A 200 -1.13 -22.78 14.01
CA LEU A 200 -0.12 -21.78 13.78
C LEU A 200 1.28 -22.39 13.95
N PHE A 201 2.14 -22.28 12.94
CA PHE A 201 3.58 -22.50 13.09
C PHE A 201 4.27 -21.18 13.46
N SER A 202 4.97 -21.15 14.59
CA SER A 202 5.66 -19.94 15.08
C SER A 202 7.03 -20.25 15.66
N VAL A 203 8.02 -19.42 15.35
CA VAL A 203 9.36 -19.42 15.95
C VAL A 203 9.44 -18.63 17.26
N ASP A 204 8.39 -17.89 17.62
CA ASP A 204 8.31 -17.18 18.92
C ASP A 204 8.20 -18.15 20.10
N ILE A 205 7.89 -19.41 19.81
CA ILE A 205 7.60 -20.47 20.78
C ILE A 205 8.65 -21.60 20.64
N GLY A 206 9.92 -21.22 20.55
CA GLY A 206 11.05 -22.13 20.66
C GLY A 206 12.03 -22.04 19.49
N PRO A 207 13.28 -22.51 19.67
CA PRO A 207 14.38 -22.24 18.75
C PRO A 207 14.24 -22.90 17.37
N THR A 208 13.41 -23.94 17.25
CA THR A 208 13.12 -24.63 15.99
C THR A 208 11.74 -24.30 15.44
N GLY A 209 10.97 -23.44 16.12
CA GLY A 209 9.55 -23.27 15.91
C GLY A 209 8.69 -24.39 16.51
N ARG A 210 7.41 -24.07 16.71
CA ARG A 210 6.38 -24.97 17.23
C ARG A 210 5.04 -24.75 16.54
N PHE A 211 4.26 -25.82 16.51
CA PHE A 211 2.86 -25.80 16.11
C PHE A 211 1.98 -25.54 17.32
N VAL A 212 1.07 -24.57 17.20
CA VAL A 212 0.13 -24.18 18.25
C VAL A 212 -1.26 -24.19 17.66
N THR A 213 -2.14 -24.99 18.25
CA THR A 213 -3.56 -24.96 17.94
C THR A 213 -4.19 -23.73 18.57
N ILE A 214 -4.85 -22.92 17.75
CA ILE A 214 -5.60 -21.74 18.17
C ILE A 214 -7.09 -22.13 18.16
N PRO A 215 -7.76 -22.17 19.32
CA PRO A 215 -9.19 -22.47 19.37
C PRO A 215 -10.00 -21.36 18.70
N GLY A 216 -11.01 -21.75 17.93
CA GLY A 216 -11.92 -20.80 17.27
C GLY A 216 -12.63 -19.88 18.28
N GLY A 217 -12.68 -18.60 17.98
CA GLY A 217 -13.37 -17.59 18.80
C GLY A 217 -12.73 -17.21 20.13
N GLU A 218 -11.61 -17.83 20.53
CA GLU A 218 -10.92 -17.51 21.80
C GLU A 218 -9.75 -16.52 21.64
N ALA A 219 -9.17 -16.41 20.43
CA ALA A 219 -8.05 -15.51 20.15
C ALA A 219 -8.50 -14.29 19.33
N THR A 220 -7.89 -13.13 19.62
CA THR A 220 -7.95 -12.01 18.69
C THR A 220 -6.89 -12.24 17.62
N VAL A 221 -7.32 -12.42 16.37
CA VAL A 221 -6.46 -12.71 15.23
C VAL A 221 -6.41 -11.50 14.31
N SER A 222 -5.20 -11.06 13.96
CA SER A 222 -4.95 -10.04 12.95
C SER A 222 -4.12 -10.65 11.82
N VAL A 223 -4.63 -10.61 10.59
CA VAL A 223 -3.82 -10.93 9.41
C VAL A 223 -2.76 -9.84 9.25
N ILE A 224 -1.50 -10.25 9.23
CA ILE A 224 -0.36 -9.34 9.04
C ILE A 224 -0.02 -9.26 7.56
N GLY A 225 0.00 -10.41 6.88
CA GLY A 225 0.24 -10.46 5.44
C GLY A 225 -0.01 -11.84 4.87
N THR A 226 -0.15 -11.89 3.56
CA THR A 226 -0.24 -13.14 2.81
C THR A 226 0.99 -13.24 1.91
N SER A 227 1.57 -14.43 1.83
CA SER A 227 2.58 -14.75 0.83
C SER A 227 1.96 -15.75 -0.14
N PRO A 228 1.91 -15.39 -1.42
CA PRO A 228 1.50 -16.31 -2.47
C PRO A 228 2.40 -17.53 -2.56
N SER A 229 1.81 -18.60 -3.08
CA SER A 229 2.44 -19.87 -3.44
C SER A 229 3.57 -19.73 -4.46
N ALA A 230 4.71 -20.41 -4.21
CA ALA A 230 5.83 -20.50 -5.14
C ALA A 230 5.66 -21.60 -6.22
N VAL A 231 4.70 -22.52 -6.07
CA VAL A 231 4.68 -23.75 -6.87
C VAL A 231 3.30 -24.04 -7.47
N GLY A 232 3.11 -23.69 -8.74
CA GLY A 232 1.97 -24.19 -9.51
C GLY A 232 1.83 -23.63 -10.93
N PHE A 233 2.15 -22.36 -11.14
CA PHE A 233 1.90 -21.67 -12.42
C PHE A 233 3.09 -20.78 -12.78
N GLY A 234 4.18 -21.39 -13.23
CA GLY A 234 5.44 -20.70 -13.51
C GLY A 234 6.15 -20.20 -12.24
N GLU A 235 7.43 -19.81 -12.35
CA GLU A 235 8.09 -19.03 -11.30
C GLU A 235 7.37 -17.68 -11.24
N ARG A 236 6.56 -17.49 -10.19
CA ARG A 236 6.03 -16.16 -9.89
C ARG A 236 7.22 -15.23 -9.65
N PRO A 237 7.23 -14.01 -10.21
CA PRO A 237 8.34 -13.10 -10.01
C PRO A 237 8.54 -12.82 -8.52
N ASP A 238 9.80 -12.65 -8.11
CA ASP A 238 10.11 -12.25 -6.74
C ASP A 238 9.40 -10.95 -6.36
N ALA A 239 9.33 -10.65 -5.06
CA ALA A 239 8.59 -9.49 -4.58
C ALA A 239 9.14 -8.15 -5.10
N SER A 240 10.43 -8.08 -5.44
CA SER A 240 11.02 -6.91 -6.12
C SER A 240 10.47 -6.74 -7.54
N ALA A 241 10.27 -7.84 -8.26
CA ALA A 241 9.65 -7.84 -9.58
C ALA A 241 8.13 -7.56 -9.51
N LEU A 242 7.43 -8.07 -8.50
CA LEU A 242 6.02 -7.72 -8.25
C LEU A 242 5.86 -6.23 -7.93
N LEU A 243 6.73 -5.69 -7.07
CA LEU A 243 6.79 -4.27 -6.78
C LEU A 243 7.00 -3.44 -8.06
N ARG A 244 7.97 -3.85 -8.89
CA ARG A 244 8.23 -3.19 -10.17
C ARG A 244 7.00 -3.18 -11.07
N GLU A 245 6.31 -4.31 -11.21
CA GLU A 245 5.10 -4.38 -12.04
C GLU A 245 3.97 -3.51 -11.50
N MET A 246 3.80 -3.43 -10.18
CA MET A 246 2.82 -2.54 -9.57
C MET A 246 3.17 -1.06 -9.77
N VAL A 247 4.44 -0.69 -9.64
CA VAL A 247 4.94 0.67 -9.92
C VAL A 247 4.71 1.02 -11.39
N GLU A 248 5.02 0.11 -12.31
CA GLU A 248 4.80 0.29 -13.75
C GLU A 248 3.31 0.46 -14.09
N ALA A 249 2.44 -0.40 -13.55
CA ALA A 249 1.00 -0.29 -13.74
C ALA A 249 0.42 1.01 -13.13
N SER A 250 0.91 1.41 -11.95
CA SER A 250 0.50 2.66 -11.29
C SER A 250 0.95 3.89 -12.08
N ALA A 251 2.17 3.88 -12.60
CA ALA A 251 2.68 4.93 -13.47
C ALA A 251 1.89 5.01 -14.78
N ALA A 252 1.55 3.86 -15.37
CA ALA A 252 0.74 3.81 -16.58
C ALA A 252 -0.68 4.37 -16.33
N TRP A 253 -1.30 4.03 -15.20
CA TRP A 253 -2.59 4.58 -14.79
C TRP A 253 -2.51 6.11 -14.64
N ALA A 254 -1.54 6.58 -13.85
CA ALA A 254 -1.37 8.00 -13.58
C ALA A 254 -1.11 8.80 -14.88
N SER A 255 -0.41 8.21 -15.86
CA SER A 255 -0.14 8.82 -17.16
C SER A 255 -1.37 8.96 -18.06
N ASN A 256 -2.46 8.29 -17.72
CA ASN A 256 -3.71 8.33 -18.48
C ASN A 256 -4.75 9.22 -17.78
N ALA A 257 -4.81 10.48 -18.21
CA ALA A 257 -5.71 11.47 -17.63
C ALA A 257 -7.21 11.09 -17.71
N GLU A 258 -7.61 10.23 -18.65
CA GLU A 258 -8.99 9.74 -18.71
C GLU A 258 -9.29 8.72 -17.60
N LEU A 259 -8.37 7.76 -17.39
CA LEU A 259 -8.48 6.78 -16.31
C LEU A 259 -8.38 7.42 -14.92
N VAL A 260 -7.52 8.43 -14.76
CA VAL A 260 -7.45 9.22 -13.53
C VAL A 260 -8.78 9.92 -13.24
N ARG A 261 -9.37 10.57 -14.25
CA ARG A 261 -10.67 11.25 -14.09
C ARG A 261 -11.80 10.28 -13.78
N SER A 262 -11.84 9.12 -14.44
CA SER A 262 -12.87 8.10 -14.18
C SER A 262 -12.73 7.53 -12.77
N TRP A 263 -11.51 7.25 -12.33
CA TRP A 263 -11.21 6.81 -10.98
C TRP A 263 -11.62 7.86 -9.96
N HIS A 264 -11.25 9.12 -10.13
CA HIS A 264 -11.59 10.19 -9.20
C HIS A 264 -13.10 10.32 -9.00
N ALA A 265 -13.89 10.25 -10.07
CA ALA A 265 -15.34 10.26 -9.98
C ALA A 265 -15.89 9.06 -9.18
N CYS A 266 -15.34 7.86 -9.41
CA CYS A 266 -15.67 6.65 -8.67
C CYS A 266 -15.29 6.77 -7.19
N ALA A 267 -14.06 7.21 -6.90
CA ALA A 267 -13.52 7.32 -5.56
C ALA A 267 -14.31 8.31 -4.69
N VAL A 268 -14.74 9.43 -5.25
CA VAL A 268 -15.62 10.39 -4.55
C VAL A 268 -16.99 9.77 -4.23
N LEU A 269 -17.57 9.04 -5.19
CA LEU A 269 -18.89 8.44 -5.03
C LEU A 269 -18.89 7.29 -4.00
N HIS A 270 -17.86 6.46 -4.04
CA HIS A 270 -17.77 5.23 -3.27
C HIS A 270 -16.85 5.32 -2.05
N ARG A 271 -16.25 6.49 -1.79
CA ARG A 271 -15.27 6.73 -0.70
C ARG A 271 -14.04 5.81 -0.78
N LEU A 272 -13.61 5.50 -2.00
CA LEU A 272 -12.35 4.79 -2.23
C LEU A 272 -11.16 5.73 -2.05
N PRO A 273 -9.93 5.19 -1.94
CA PRO A 273 -8.73 5.99 -1.97
C PRO A 273 -8.62 6.83 -3.26
N SER A 274 -7.87 7.93 -3.19
CA SER A 274 -7.69 8.85 -4.32
C SER A 274 -6.92 8.23 -5.49
N TYR A 275 -6.28 7.09 -5.28
CA TYR A 275 -5.62 6.27 -6.29
C TYR A 275 -6.08 4.80 -6.16
N PRO A 276 -5.99 4.00 -7.23
CA PRO A 276 -6.26 2.58 -7.17
C PRO A 276 -5.13 1.85 -6.44
N ASP A 277 -5.46 1.13 -5.38
CA ASP A 277 -4.51 0.44 -4.48
C ASP A 277 -4.65 -1.09 -4.50
N CYS A 278 -5.60 -1.62 -5.27
CA CYS A 278 -5.83 -3.06 -5.37
C CYS A 278 -5.04 -3.64 -6.54
N PHE A 279 -3.94 -4.34 -6.29
CA PHE A 279 -3.18 -5.08 -7.30
C PHE A 279 -3.52 -6.56 -7.22
N ALA A 280 -3.98 -7.16 -8.32
CA ALA A 280 -4.51 -8.52 -8.33
C ALA A 280 -3.84 -9.39 -9.40
N GLU A 281 -3.82 -10.70 -9.14
CA GLU A 281 -3.37 -11.75 -10.04
C GLU A 281 -4.55 -12.66 -10.39
N PHE A 282 -4.69 -12.96 -11.68
CA PHE A 282 -5.71 -13.83 -12.24
C PHE A 282 -5.03 -14.95 -13.02
N HIS A 283 -5.33 -16.19 -12.65
CA HIS A 283 -4.87 -17.39 -13.33
C HIS A 283 -5.99 -17.94 -14.19
N ARG A 284 -5.71 -18.12 -15.47
CA ARG A 284 -6.61 -18.82 -16.40
C ARG A 284 -5.79 -19.79 -17.23
N ASP A 285 -6.06 -21.08 -17.08
CA ASP A 285 -5.29 -22.15 -17.67
C ASP A 285 -3.79 -22.03 -17.34
N CYS A 286 -2.97 -21.69 -18.33
CA CYS A 286 -1.53 -21.48 -18.18
C CYS A 286 -1.13 -19.99 -18.23
N GLU A 287 -2.11 -19.08 -18.28
CA GLU A 287 -1.88 -17.64 -18.38
C GLU A 287 -2.09 -16.96 -17.03
N VAL A 288 -1.14 -16.09 -16.68
CA VAL A 288 -1.19 -15.26 -15.48
C VAL A 288 -1.32 -13.80 -15.92
N THR A 289 -2.42 -13.17 -15.53
CA THR A 289 -2.64 -11.74 -15.75
C THR A 289 -2.53 -11.01 -14.42
N ARG A 290 -1.65 -10.01 -14.35
CA ARG A 290 -1.45 -9.17 -13.16
C ARG A 290 -1.63 -7.71 -13.50
N GLY A 291 -2.29 -6.98 -12.61
CA GLY A 291 -2.45 -5.55 -12.79
C GLY A 291 -3.21 -4.87 -11.68
N LEU A 292 -3.29 -3.55 -11.81
CA LEU A 292 -3.95 -2.67 -10.87
C LEU A 292 -5.44 -2.58 -11.21
N VAL A 293 -6.32 -2.85 -10.25
CA VAL A 293 -7.77 -2.76 -10.42
C VAL A 293 -8.16 -1.29 -10.44
N ILE A 294 -8.69 -0.84 -11.57
CA ILE A 294 -9.03 0.57 -11.84
C ILE A 294 -10.53 0.78 -12.11
N GLY A 295 -11.33 -0.28 -11.97
CA GLY A 295 -12.78 -0.24 -12.16
C GLY A 295 -13.43 -1.59 -11.92
N GLY A 296 -14.74 -1.59 -11.71
CA GLY A 296 -15.50 -2.80 -11.40
C GLY A 296 -16.66 -2.51 -10.46
N HIS A 297 -17.22 -3.57 -9.89
CA HIS A 297 -18.30 -3.48 -8.93
C HIS A 297 -17.76 -3.52 -7.50
N LEU A 298 -18.37 -2.73 -6.62
CA LEU A 298 -18.18 -2.85 -5.19
C LEU A 298 -19.39 -3.57 -4.57
N ASP A 299 -19.13 -4.35 -3.53
CA ASP A 299 -20.16 -4.97 -2.73
C ASP A 299 -20.80 -3.97 -1.74
N ARG A 300 -21.63 -4.47 -0.83
CA ARG A 300 -22.35 -3.65 0.15
C ARG A 300 -21.47 -3.05 1.24
N ASP A 301 -20.29 -3.63 1.44
CA ASP A 301 -19.32 -3.21 2.44
C ASP A 301 -18.26 -2.26 1.83
N GLY A 302 -18.41 -1.90 0.55
CA GLY A 302 -17.54 -0.96 -0.16
C GLY A 302 -16.27 -1.62 -0.70
N GLN A 303 -16.31 -2.93 -0.85
CA GLN A 303 -15.17 -3.77 -1.19
C GLN A 303 -15.29 -4.32 -2.61
N TRP A 304 -14.18 -4.70 -3.26
CA TRP A 304 -14.24 -5.19 -4.66
C TRP A 304 -15.05 -6.50 -4.78
N ASP A 305 -16.08 -6.47 -5.62
CA ASP A 305 -16.91 -7.64 -5.93
C ASP A 305 -16.33 -8.41 -7.10
N PHE A 306 -15.39 -9.31 -6.80
CA PHE A 306 -14.80 -10.22 -7.77
C PHE A 306 -15.73 -11.37 -8.20
N THR A 307 -17.03 -11.30 -7.90
CA THR A 307 -18.03 -12.15 -8.56
C THR A 307 -18.55 -11.55 -9.87
N GLN A 308 -18.14 -10.32 -10.18
CA GLN A 308 -18.46 -9.59 -11.40
C GLN A 308 -17.18 -9.17 -12.13
N GLU A 309 -17.34 -8.65 -13.35
CA GLU A 309 -16.21 -8.18 -14.15
C GLU A 309 -15.49 -7.00 -13.48
N VAL A 310 -14.16 -7.02 -13.58
CA VAL A 310 -13.26 -5.98 -13.09
C VAL A 310 -12.39 -5.45 -14.21
N GLN A 311 -12.10 -4.16 -14.17
CA GLN A 311 -11.22 -3.48 -15.09
C GLN A 311 -9.83 -3.38 -14.46
N VAL A 312 -8.83 -3.86 -15.18
CA VAL A 312 -7.44 -3.96 -14.71
C VAL A 312 -6.52 -3.27 -15.70
N ILE A 313 -5.60 -2.44 -15.22
CA ILE A 313 -4.50 -1.92 -16.02
C ILE A 313 -3.24 -2.74 -15.77
N LEU A 314 -2.66 -3.24 -16.86
CA LEU A 314 -1.45 -4.06 -16.85
C LEU A 314 -0.22 -3.16 -16.78
N ARG A 315 0.94 -3.75 -16.44
CA ARG A 315 2.24 -3.04 -16.48
C ARG A 315 2.56 -2.39 -17.83
N SER A 316 1.98 -2.90 -18.93
CA SER A 316 2.11 -2.35 -20.28
C SER A 316 1.32 -1.06 -20.50
N GLY A 317 0.45 -0.69 -19.56
CA GLY A 317 -0.54 0.38 -19.68
C GLY A 317 -1.81 -0.02 -20.44
N GLU A 318 -1.87 -1.26 -20.94
CA GLU A 318 -3.10 -1.80 -21.52
C GLU A 318 -4.15 -1.99 -20.42
N THR A 319 -5.40 -1.65 -20.74
CA THR A 319 -6.53 -1.89 -19.86
C THR A 319 -7.34 -3.07 -20.38
N VAL A 320 -7.58 -4.05 -19.51
CA VAL A 320 -8.32 -5.27 -19.81
C VAL A 320 -9.53 -5.39 -18.89
N MET A 321 -10.61 -5.98 -19.41
CA MET A 321 -11.76 -6.40 -18.61
C MET A 321 -11.60 -7.89 -18.32
N LEU A 322 -11.63 -8.26 -17.04
CA LEU A 322 -11.49 -9.64 -16.59
C LEU A 322 -12.75 -10.08 -15.87
N ASP A 323 -13.22 -11.28 -16.17
CA ASP A 323 -14.24 -11.98 -15.39
C ASP A 323 -13.52 -12.93 -14.41
N PRO A 324 -13.43 -12.59 -13.11
CA PRO A 324 -12.72 -13.42 -12.14
C PRO A 324 -13.43 -14.76 -11.90
N THR A 325 -14.69 -14.91 -12.29
CA THR A 325 -15.41 -16.19 -12.15
C THR A 325 -14.96 -17.25 -13.15
N GLN A 326 -14.25 -16.81 -14.20
CA GLN A 326 -13.60 -17.65 -15.21
C GLN A 326 -12.11 -17.88 -14.92
N ALA A 327 -11.58 -17.36 -13.82
CA ALA A 327 -10.22 -17.65 -13.37
C ALA A 327 -10.22 -18.96 -12.58
N ASP A 328 -9.22 -19.80 -12.80
CA ASP A 328 -8.96 -20.98 -11.98
C ASP A 328 -8.54 -20.58 -10.57
N ASN A 329 -7.80 -19.47 -10.47
CA ASN A 329 -7.37 -18.86 -9.23
C ASN A 329 -7.32 -17.34 -9.37
N MET A 330 -7.60 -16.62 -8.28
CA MET A 330 -7.45 -15.17 -8.20
C MET A 330 -6.96 -14.80 -6.81
N GLU A 331 -5.97 -13.92 -6.77
CA GLU A 331 -5.37 -13.42 -5.53
C GLU A 331 -5.22 -11.91 -5.57
N ILE A 332 -5.51 -11.25 -4.44
CA ILE A 332 -5.18 -9.84 -4.23
C ILE A 332 -3.78 -9.80 -3.63
N LEU A 333 -2.86 -9.16 -4.33
CA LEU A 333 -1.45 -9.11 -3.97
C LEU A 333 -1.11 -7.87 -3.14
N HIS A 334 -1.89 -6.80 -3.31
CA HIS A 334 -1.80 -5.56 -2.56
C HIS A 334 -3.18 -4.88 -2.54
N GLY A 335 -3.50 -4.17 -1.46
CA GLY A 335 -4.77 -3.47 -1.26
C GLY A 335 -5.61 -4.06 -0.13
N HIS A 336 -6.69 -3.37 0.23
CA HIS A 336 -7.60 -3.85 1.27
C HIS A 336 -8.35 -5.10 0.80
N ASP A 337 -8.15 -6.19 1.55
CA ASP A 337 -8.78 -7.48 1.29
C ASP A 337 -10.20 -7.53 1.85
N VAL A 338 -11.04 -8.29 1.15
CA VAL A 338 -12.43 -8.58 1.52
C VAL A 338 -12.47 -9.99 2.04
N VAL A 339 -12.93 -10.16 3.28
CA VAL A 339 -13.53 -11.42 3.70
C VAL A 339 -14.78 -11.63 2.84
N MET A 340 -14.67 -12.42 1.78
CA MET A 340 -15.80 -12.76 0.92
C MET A 340 -16.94 -13.40 1.74
N PRO A 341 -18.20 -12.91 1.66
CA PRO A 341 -19.32 -13.64 2.24
C PRO A 341 -19.57 -14.94 1.46
N PRO A 342 -20.10 -16.00 2.10
CA PRO A 342 -20.26 -17.31 1.49
C PRO A 342 -21.24 -17.24 0.31
N ARG A 343 -20.88 -17.90 -0.80
CA ARG A 343 -21.85 -18.27 -1.83
C ARG A 343 -22.91 -19.16 -1.18
N ARG A 344 -24.17 -18.73 -1.25
CA ARG A 344 -25.31 -19.63 -0.98
C ARG A 344 -25.30 -20.71 -2.07
N GLY A 345 -24.84 -21.90 -1.70
CA GLY A 345 -25.05 -23.16 -2.40
C GLY A 345 -25.97 -24.04 -1.59
#